data_AF-X0XMB8-F1
#
_entry.id   AF-X0XMB8-F1
#
_cell.length_a   1.000
_cell.length_b   1.000
_cell.length_c   1.000
_cell.angle_alpha   90.00
_cell.angle_beta   90.00
_cell.angle_gamma   90.00
#
_symmetry.space_group_name_H-M   'P 1'
#
loop_
_entity.id
_entity.type
_entity.pdbx_description
1 polymer ?
#
loop_
_entity_poly.entity_id
_entity_poly.type
_entity_poly.pdbx_seq_one_letter_code
_entity_poly.pdbx_strand_id
1 'polypeptide(L)'
;LNDGDIKKIAEVAINKSFKLPNLNCGECGYQDCYGLAQEIVKGNKTSDDCPSLEPSTLVKVNGKIVPMNPLISKIIKNTIIGLLSSLKGFIKGDIEIEIKQK
;
A
#
# COMPACT_ATOMS: atom_id res chain seq x y z
N LEU A 1 -23.91 -3.98 -27.95
CA LEU A 1 -23.02 -4.93 -27.26
C LEU A 1 -23.78 -6.23 -27.10
N ASN A 2 -23.23 -7.34 -27.57
CA ASN A 2 -23.78 -8.68 -27.28
C ASN A 2 -23.09 -9.28 -26.04
N ASP A 3 -23.58 -10.43 -25.56
CA ASP A 3 -23.03 -11.12 -24.39
C ASP A 3 -21.53 -11.47 -24.54
N GLY A 4 -21.07 -11.74 -25.76
CA GLY A 4 -19.67 -11.99 -26.06
C GLY A 4 -18.80 -10.75 -25.87
N ASP A 5 -19.27 -9.58 -26.29
CA ASP A 5 -18.58 -8.31 -26.10
C ASP A 5 -18.49 -7.95 -24.61
N ILE A 6 -19.59 -8.15 -23.87
CA ILE A 6 -19.63 -7.90 -22.42
C ILE A 6 -18.61 -8.77 -21.69
N LYS A 7 -18.54 -10.08 -22.04
CA LYS A 7 -17.56 -11.00 -21.46
C LYS A 7 -16.12 -10.54 -21.70
N LYS A 8 -15.79 -10.13 -22.93
CA LYS A 8 -14.45 -9.63 -23.26
C LYS A 8 -14.08 -8.36 -22.50
N ILE A 9 -15.00 -7.40 -22.40
CA ILE A 9 -14.78 -6.17 -21.64
C ILE A 9 -14.58 -6.48 -20.16
N ALA A 10 -15.40 -7.36 -19.58
CA ALA A 10 -15.27 -7.78 -18.20
C ALA A 10 -13.93 -8.48 -17.92
N GLU A 11 -13.49 -9.35 -18.82
CA GLU A 11 -12.19 -10.03 -18.73
C GLU A 11 -11.03 -9.03 -18.76
N VAL A 12 -11.07 -8.03 -19.65
CA VAL A 12 -10.06 -6.96 -19.68
C VAL A 12 -10.09 -6.15 -18.40
N ALA A 13 -11.28 -5.75 -17.91
CA ALA A 13 -11.40 -4.98 -16.68
C ALA A 13 -10.83 -5.75 -15.47
N ILE A 14 -11.13 -7.04 -15.34
CA ILE A 14 -10.62 -7.88 -14.25
C ILE A 14 -9.10 -8.01 -14.35
N ASN A 15 -8.57 -8.32 -15.53
CA ASN A 15 -7.16 -8.66 -15.71
C ASN A 15 -6.22 -7.45 -15.84
N LYS A 16 -6.76 -6.27 -16.18
CA LYS A 16 -5.96 -5.05 -16.43
C LYS A 16 -6.26 -3.92 -15.45
N SER A 17 -7.26 -4.06 -14.57
CA SER A 17 -7.49 -3.06 -13.54
C SER A 17 -6.36 -3.09 -12.50
N PHE A 18 -5.99 -1.90 -12.02
CA PHE A 18 -5.05 -1.71 -10.94
C PHE A 18 -5.41 -0.44 -10.17
N LYS A 19 -4.87 -0.32 -8.95
CA LYS A 19 -5.05 0.88 -8.13
C LYS A 19 -3.74 1.26 -7.46
N LEU A 20 -3.31 2.49 -7.69
CA LEU A 20 -2.17 3.10 -6.99
C LEU A 20 -2.65 3.95 -5.80
N PRO A 21 -1.80 4.15 -4.77
CA PRO A 21 -2.22 4.78 -3.52
C PRO A 21 -2.29 6.32 -3.58
N ASN A 22 -1.94 6.94 -4.72
CA ASN A 22 -1.94 8.39 -4.94
C ASN A 22 -1.10 9.19 -3.92
N LEU A 23 0.01 8.60 -3.46
CA LEU A 23 0.92 9.20 -2.50
C LEU A 23 1.98 10.11 -3.14
N ASN A 24 2.21 9.97 -4.45
CA ASN A 24 3.23 10.70 -5.23
C ASN A 24 4.61 10.75 -4.53
N CYS A 25 5.04 9.61 -3.98
CA CYS A 25 6.20 9.55 -3.09
C CYS A 25 7.56 9.43 -3.79
N GLY A 26 7.62 9.13 -5.09
CA GLY A 26 8.90 8.99 -5.80
C GLY A 26 9.62 7.65 -5.65
N GLU A 27 9.22 6.80 -4.71
CA GLU A 27 9.96 5.58 -4.31
C GLU A 27 10.03 4.50 -5.40
N CYS A 28 9.14 4.55 -6.39
CA CYS A 28 9.15 3.66 -7.56
C CYS A 28 10.00 4.22 -8.73
N GLY A 29 10.66 5.37 -8.55
CA GLY A 29 11.46 6.04 -9.58
C GLY A 29 10.71 7.01 -10.48
N TYR A 30 9.39 7.17 -10.31
CA TYR A 30 8.55 8.12 -11.04
C TYR A 30 8.15 9.30 -10.15
N GLN A 31 8.05 10.52 -10.70
CA GLN A 31 7.73 11.72 -9.92
C GLN A 31 6.40 11.63 -9.17
N ASP A 32 5.40 11.02 -9.80
CA ASP A 32 4.06 10.87 -9.24
C ASP A 32 3.46 9.50 -9.59
N CYS A 33 2.33 9.18 -8.96
CA CYS A 33 1.62 7.94 -9.24
C CYS A 33 1.07 7.90 -10.68
N TYR A 34 0.85 9.06 -11.32
CA TYR A 34 0.37 9.11 -12.69
C TYR A 34 1.45 8.61 -13.67
N GLY A 35 2.71 9.00 -13.49
CA GLY A 35 3.84 8.54 -14.28
C GLY A 35 3.99 7.01 -14.22
N LEU A 36 3.92 6.42 -13.02
CA LEU A 36 3.91 4.96 -12.89
C LEU A 36 2.67 4.34 -13.56
N ALA A 37 1.48 4.92 -13.38
CA ALA A 37 0.25 4.42 -14.01
C ALA A 37 0.35 4.40 -15.53
N GLN A 38 0.97 5.40 -16.16
CA GLN A 38 1.19 5.42 -17.61
C GLN A 38 2.06 4.25 -18.07
N GLU A 39 3.13 3.92 -17.34
CA GLU A 39 4.00 2.79 -17.68
C GLU A 39 3.32 1.43 -17.44
N ILE A 40 2.45 1.33 -16.43
CA ILE A 40 1.60 0.14 -16.24
C ILE A 40 0.65 -0.04 -17.42
N VAL A 41 -0.02 1.03 -17.87
CA VAL A 41 -0.93 0.97 -19.02
C VAL A 41 -0.20 0.62 -20.31
N LYS A 42 1.05 1.08 -20.49
CA LYS A 42 1.91 0.69 -21.63
C LYS A 42 2.41 -0.75 -21.56
N GLY A 43 2.31 -1.41 -20.40
CA GLY A 43 2.80 -2.77 -20.17
C GLY A 43 4.29 -2.86 -19.82
N ASN A 44 4.95 -1.73 -19.53
CA ASN A 44 6.37 -1.69 -19.14
C ASN A 44 6.57 -1.99 -17.64
N LYS A 45 5.51 -1.83 -16.85
CA LYS A 45 5.48 -1.95 -15.39
C LYS A 45 4.20 -2.62 -14.91
N THR A 46 4.16 -2.97 -13.64
CA THR A 46 3.01 -3.56 -12.93
C THR A 46 2.70 -2.77 -11.66
N SER A 47 1.57 -3.05 -11.01
CA SER A 47 1.27 -2.48 -9.68
C SER A 47 2.34 -2.82 -8.65
N ASP A 48 2.96 -4.00 -8.78
CA ASP A 48 3.93 -4.53 -7.83
C ASP A 48 5.24 -3.73 -7.83
N ASP A 49 5.47 -2.92 -8.87
CA ASP A 49 6.54 -1.93 -8.92
C ASP A 49 6.31 -0.73 -7.97
N CYS A 50 5.15 -0.63 -7.30
CA CYS A 50 4.88 0.38 -6.27
C CYS A 50 5.18 -0.17 -4.86
N PRO A 51 6.28 0.26 -4.21
CA PRO A 51 6.65 -0.25 -2.88
C PRO A 51 5.66 0.09 -1.77
N SER A 52 4.73 1.01 -2.02
CA SER A 52 3.71 1.43 -1.05
C SER A 52 2.49 0.51 -1.02
N LEU A 53 2.35 -0.42 -1.98
CA LEU A 53 1.25 -1.40 -2.00
C LEU A 53 1.54 -2.62 -1.11
N GLU A 54 2.80 -2.86 -0.76
CA GLU A 54 3.25 -3.91 0.17
C GLU A 54 3.81 -3.27 1.46
N PRO A 55 2.97 -2.71 2.34
CA PRO A 55 3.43 -2.01 3.52
C PRO A 55 4.02 -2.97 4.55
N SER A 56 5.18 -2.62 5.10
CA SER A 56 5.79 -3.35 6.24
C SER A 56 5.09 -3.10 7.58
N THR A 57 4.18 -2.12 7.62
CA THR A 57 3.42 -1.69 8.79
C THR A 57 1.98 -1.41 8.40
N LEU A 58 1.03 -2.11 9.03
CA LEU A 58 -0.41 -1.90 8.80
C LEU A 58 -0.98 -0.94 9.84
N VAL A 59 -1.41 0.24 9.39
CA VAL A 59 -2.11 1.22 10.24
C VAL A 59 -3.55 1.34 9.78
N LYS A 60 -4.49 1.24 10.74
CA LYS A 60 -5.93 1.39 10.49
C LYS A 60 -6.51 2.53 11.33
N VAL A 61 -7.35 3.36 10.72
CA VAL A 61 -8.14 4.39 11.39
C VAL A 61 -9.62 4.13 11.05
N ASN A 62 -10.45 3.92 12.07
CA ASN A 62 -11.86 3.51 11.89
C ASN A 62 -12.00 2.31 10.94
N GLY A 63 -11.14 1.29 11.10
CA GLY A 63 -11.09 0.10 10.25
C GLY A 63 -10.53 0.32 8.84
N LYS A 64 -10.29 1.57 8.41
CA LYS A 64 -9.74 1.88 7.08
C LYS A 64 -8.21 1.87 7.12
N ILE A 65 -7.60 1.19 6.15
CA ILE A 65 -6.15 1.18 5.98
C ILE A 65 -5.69 2.59 5.59
N VAL A 66 -4.67 3.09 6.29
CA VAL A 66 -4.00 4.36 5.96
C VAL A 66 -2.85 4.04 4.99
N PRO A 67 -2.93 4.46 3.72
CA PRO A 67 -1.84 4.27 2.78
C PRO A 67 -0.63 5.10 3.21
N MET A 68 0.55 4.50 3.15
CA MET A 68 1.80 5.12 3.57
C MET A 68 2.91 4.78 2.60
N ASN A 69 3.85 5.69 2.44
CA ASN A 69 5.07 5.39 1.70
C ASN A 69 6.03 4.56 2.59
N PRO A 70 7.04 3.90 1.99
CA PRO A 70 8.08 3.14 2.71
C PRO A 70 8.71 3.88 3.88
N LEU A 71 9.02 5.17 3.73
CA LEU A 71 9.64 5.97 4.78
C LEU A 71 8.74 6.10 6.02
N ILE A 72 7.48 6.50 5.84
CA ILE A 72 6.51 6.64 6.93
C ILE A 72 6.24 5.28 7.59
N SER A 73 6.08 4.22 6.81
CA SER A 73 5.92 2.85 7.32
C SER A 73 7.08 2.45 8.23
N LYS A 74 8.32 2.76 7.81
CA LYS A 74 9.54 2.47 8.57
C LYS A 74 9.66 3.31 9.84
N ILE A 75 9.32 4.60 9.78
CA ILE A 75 9.33 5.49 10.95
C ILE A 75 8.39 4.95 12.01
N ILE A 76 7.13 4.68 11.67
CA ILE A 76 6.14 4.17 12.63
C ILE A 76 6.61 2.86 13.24
N LYS A 77 7.08 1.91 12.42
CA LYS A 77 7.61 0.62 12.89
C LYS A 77 8.71 0.82 13.93
N ASN A 78 9.73 1.61 13.59
CA ASN A 78 10.90 1.79 14.45
C ASN A 78 10.57 2.57 15.72
N THR A 79 9.68 3.56 15.64
CA THR A 79 9.20 4.31 16.81
C THR A 79 8.44 3.39 17.77
N ILE A 80 7.52 2.57 17.27
CA ILE A 80 6.75 1.64 18.10
C ILE A 80 7.66 0.58 18.72
N ILE A 81 8.55 -0.04 17.94
CA ILE A 81 9.52 -1.00 18.47
C ILE A 81 10.43 -0.35 19.52
N GLY A 82 10.93 0.85 19.26
CA GLY A 82 11.76 1.60 20.20
C GLY A 82 11.04 1.86 21.52
N LEU A 83 9.80 2.34 21.45
CA LEU A 83 8.95 2.58 22.62
C LEU A 83 8.76 1.29 23.44
N LEU A 84 8.31 0.21 22.80
CA LEU A 84 8.03 -1.06 23.48
C LEU A 84 9.29 -1.72 24.04
N SER A 85 10.44 -1.60 23.37
CA SER A 85 11.72 -2.17 23.82
C SER A 85 12.22 -1.62 25.15
N SER A 86 11.76 -0.43 25.53
CA SER A 86 12.08 0.19 26.82
C SER A 86 11.25 -0.36 27.98
N LEU A 87 10.17 -1.09 27.69
CA LEU A 87 9.24 -1.61 28.69
C LEU A 87 9.80 -2.88 29.36
N LYS A 88 9.65 -2.95 30.68
CA LYS A 88 10.00 -4.15 31.44
C LYS A 88 9.17 -5.34 30.97
N GLY A 89 9.85 -6.43 30.61
CA GLY A 89 9.19 -7.67 30.17
C GLY A 89 8.85 -7.72 28.68
N PHE A 90 9.33 -6.77 27.87
CA PHE A 90 9.18 -6.83 26.42
C PHE A 90 9.82 -8.09 25.83
N ILE A 91 9.09 -8.76 24.95
CA ILE A 91 9.53 -9.90 24.14
C ILE A 91 9.42 -9.56 22.65
N LYS A 92 10.29 -10.13 21.83
CA LYS A 92 10.22 -9.95 20.37
C LYS A 92 9.07 -10.80 19.79
N GLY A 93 8.33 -10.24 18.84
CA GLY A 93 7.23 -10.89 18.15
C GLY A 93 6.39 -9.89 17.37
N ASP A 94 5.24 -10.34 16.87
CA ASP A 94 4.25 -9.47 16.25
C ASP A 94 3.66 -8.51 17.29
N ILE A 95 3.45 -7.26 16.86
CA ILE A 95 2.97 -6.17 17.72
C ILE A 95 1.61 -5.72 17.22
N GLU A 96 0.60 -5.78 18.07
CA GLU A 96 -0.72 -5.17 17.86
C GLU A 96 -0.94 -4.05 18.88
N ILE A 97 -1.39 -2.88 18.41
CA ILE A 97 -1.69 -1.72 19.25
C ILE A 97 -3.10 -1.25 18.92
N GLU A 98 -3.97 -1.20 19.92
CA GLU A 98 -5.32 -0.67 19.83
C GLU A 98 -5.45 0.59 20.71
N ILE A 99 -5.90 1.70 20.14
CA ILE A 99 -6.16 2.95 20.85
C ILE A 99 -7.62 3.31 20.65
N LYS A 100 -8.39 3.37 21.74
CA LYS A 100 -9.80 3.78 21.72
C LYS A 100 -9.88 5.30 21.88
N GLN A 101 -10.35 5.99 20.84
CA GLN A 101 -10.67 7.42 20.92
C GLN A 101 -12.04 7.57 21.60
N LYS A 102 -12.13 8.47 22.58
CA LYS A 102 -13.39 8.83 23.26
C LYS A 102 -14.12 9.91 22.49
#